data_AF-A0A699UDP9-F1
#
_entry.id   AF-A0A699UDP9-F1
#
_cell.length_a   1.000
_cell.length_b   1.000
_cell.length_c   1.000
_cell.angle_alpha   90.00
_cell.angle_beta   90.00
_cell.angle_gamma   90.00
#
_symmetry.space_group_name_H-M   'P 1'
#
loop_
_entity.id
_entity.type
_entity.pdbx_description
1 polymer ?
#
loop_
_entity_poly.entity_id
_entity_poly.type
_entity_poly.pdbx_seq_one_letter_code
_entity_poly.pdbx_strand_id
1 'polypeptide(L)'
;MHSIEYENGKKFGEKNVLVVGAGNSGMEIAYDLCNWGAQTSIVVRNPVHVVSKELVRLGMYLLNYLPCTYVDKVVLMFSKLLYGDLGAFGIRRPSKGPFLLKRETGRSPVIDVGTISRIISKDIKVNLVHELINLNINSGLNND
;
A
#
# COMPACT_ATOMS: atom_id res chain seq x y z
N MET A 1 -2.48 -0.21 -18.84
CA MET A 1 -2.01 -1.54 -18.44
C MET A 1 -2.68 -1.91 -17.14
N HIS A 2 -3.38 -3.03 -17.11
CA HIS A 2 -3.93 -3.60 -15.90
C HIS A 2 -2.87 -4.49 -15.22
N SER A 3 -2.97 -4.72 -13.90
CA SER A 3 -1.97 -5.51 -13.17
C SER A 3 -1.82 -6.95 -13.69
N ILE A 4 -2.85 -7.48 -14.37
CA ILE A 4 -2.82 -8.82 -14.98
C ILE A 4 -1.89 -8.91 -16.20
N GLU A 5 -1.60 -7.77 -16.83
CA GLU A 5 -0.70 -7.65 -17.99
C GLU A 5 0.72 -7.25 -17.56
N TYR A 6 0.93 -7.02 -16.26
CA TYR A 6 2.22 -6.64 -15.72
C TYR A 6 3.07 -7.89 -15.50
N GLU A 7 4.28 -7.90 -16.07
CA GLU A 7 5.25 -8.99 -15.89
C GLU A 7 6.37 -8.57 -14.94
N ASN A 8 7.05 -7.46 -15.24
CA ASN A 8 8.09 -6.87 -14.41
C ASN A 8 8.37 -5.41 -14.80
N GLY A 9 9.17 -4.74 -13.98
CA GLY A 9 9.48 -3.31 -14.06
C GLY A 9 10.52 -2.94 -15.11
N LYS A 10 11.24 -3.92 -15.70
CA LYS A 10 12.43 -3.68 -16.54
C LYS A 10 12.17 -2.70 -17.69
N LYS A 11 11.02 -2.80 -18.36
CA LYS A 11 10.64 -1.94 -19.49
C LYS A 11 10.26 -0.50 -19.11
N PHE A 12 10.24 -0.22 -17.81
CA PHE A 12 9.83 1.06 -17.23
C PHE A 12 10.97 1.82 -16.53
N GLY A 13 12.19 1.29 -16.54
CA GLY A 13 13.35 1.99 -15.99
C GLY A 13 13.44 3.42 -16.50
N GLU A 14 13.77 4.34 -15.60
CA GLU A 14 13.88 5.80 -15.81
C GLU A 14 12.57 6.51 -16.18
N LYS A 15 11.46 5.80 -16.38
CA LYS A 15 10.17 6.40 -16.71
C LYS A 15 9.42 6.84 -15.45
N ASN A 16 8.60 7.87 -15.62
CA ASN A 16 7.59 8.24 -14.64
C ASN A 16 6.41 7.25 -14.70
N VAL A 17 6.18 6.52 -13.63
CA VAL A 17 5.11 5.51 -13.56
C VAL A 17 4.20 5.78 -12.37
N LEU A 18 2.90 5.87 -12.64
CA LEU A 18 1.84 5.98 -11.64
C LEU A 18 1.12 4.65 -11.49
N VAL A 19 1.20 4.06 -10.31
CA VAL A 19 0.43 2.86 -9.93
C VAL A 19 -0.90 3.29 -9.31
N VAL A 20 -2.01 2.91 -9.94
CA VAL A 20 -3.35 3.27 -9.48
C VAL A 20 -3.92 2.19 -8.57
N GLY A 21 -3.84 2.43 -7.25
CA GLY A 21 -4.40 1.55 -6.23
C GLY A 21 -3.34 0.90 -5.34
N ALA A 22 -3.68 0.74 -4.07
CA ALA A 22 -2.79 0.30 -3.00
C ALA A 22 -3.22 -1.05 -2.38
N GLY A 23 -3.67 -1.99 -3.22
CA GLY A 23 -3.85 -3.39 -2.83
C GLY A 23 -2.53 -4.17 -2.93
N ASN A 24 -2.55 -5.48 -2.63
CA ASN A 24 -1.34 -6.32 -2.68
C ASN A 24 -0.58 -6.18 -4.01
N SER A 25 -1.25 -6.43 -5.15
CA SER A 25 -0.61 -6.31 -6.46
C SER A 25 -0.10 -4.90 -6.76
N GLY A 26 -0.84 -3.84 -6.38
CA GLY A 26 -0.39 -2.47 -6.61
C GLY A 26 0.88 -2.13 -5.83
N MET A 27 0.96 -2.57 -4.58
CA MET A 27 2.13 -2.36 -3.72
C MET A 27 3.35 -3.17 -4.17
N GLU A 28 3.14 -4.42 -4.61
CA GLU A 28 4.19 -5.26 -5.19
C GLU A 28 4.72 -4.69 -6.51
N ILE A 29 3.82 -4.27 -7.41
CA ILE A 29 4.18 -3.63 -8.68
C ILE A 29 4.97 -2.34 -8.44
N ALA A 30 4.52 -1.49 -7.51
CA ALA A 30 5.24 -0.27 -7.18
C ALA A 30 6.66 -0.55 -6.65
N TYR A 31 6.81 -1.59 -5.84
CA TYR A 31 8.12 -2.02 -5.35
C TYR A 31 9.02 -2.54 -6.48
N ASP A 32 8.50 -3.38 -7.37
CA ASP A 32 9.24 -3.93 -8.49
C ASP A 32 9.65 -2.83 -9.49
N LEU A 33 8.74 -1.91 -9.85
CA LEU A 33 9.05 -0.75 -10.68
C LEU A 33 10.17 0.10 -10.09
N CYS A 34 10.11 0.41 -8.80
CA CYS A 34 11.13 1.16 -8.09
C CYS A 34 12.50 0.44 -8.13
N ASN A 35 12.52 -0.88 -7.93
CA ASN A 35 13.75 -1.68 -7.99
C ASN A 35 14.35 -1.75 -9.41
N TRP A 36 13.53 -1.62 -10.45
CA TRP A 36 13.97 -1.51 -11.84
C TRP A 36 14.33 -0.06 -12.27
N GLY A 37 14.36 0.88 -11.34
CA GLY A 37 14.79 2.26 -11.59
C GLY A 37 13.72 3.16 -12.20
N ALA A 38 12.44 2.77 -12.16
CA ALA A 38 11.36 3.66 -12.57
C ALA A 38 11.10 4.74 -11.49
N GLN A 39 10.83 5.97 -11.91
CA GLN A 39 10.37 7.05 -11.03
C GLN A 39 8.91 6.77 -10.65
N THR A 40 8.74 6.11 -9.50
CA THR A 40 7.49 5.43 -9.18
C THR A 40 6.64 6.25 -8.20
N SER A 41 5.35 6.33 -8.49
CA SER A 41 4.37 6.88 -7.57
C SER A 41 3.14 5.99 -7.46
N ILE A 42 2.43 6.05 -6.34
CA ILE A 42 1.27 5.22 -6.06
C ILE A 42 0.09 6.04 -5.56
N VAL A 43 -1.12 5.70 -6.02
CA VAL A 43 -2.37 6.32 -5.60
C VAL A 43 -3.05 5.46 -4.55
N VAL A 44 -3.22 6.01 -3.35
CA VAL A 44 -3.96 5.36 -2.26
C VAL A 44 -5.39 5.92 -2.25
N ARG A 45 -6.34 5.17 -2.82
CA ARG A 45 -7.75 5.60 -2.92
C ARG A 45 -8.56 5.40 -1.65
N ASN A 46 -8.28 4.32 -0.94
CA ASN A 46 -9.02 3.91 0.24
C ASN A 46 -8.04 3.60 1.37
N PRO A 47 -8.47 3.72 2.64
CA PRO A 47 -7.67 3.26 3.76
C PRO A 47 -7.31 1.77 3.60
N VAL A 48 -6.07 1.43 3.94
CA VAL A 48 -5.53 0.07 3.83
C VAL A 48 -4.66 -0.27 5.04
N HIS A 49 -4.77 -1.50 5.51
CA HIS A 49 -3.82 -2.04 6.49
C HIS A 49 -2.60 -2.57 5.77
N VAL A 50 -1.42 -2.19 6.23
CA VAL A 50 -0.15 -2.74 5.77
C VAL A 50 0.52 -3.46 6.95
N VAL A 51 0.90 -4.71 6.73
CA VAL A 51 1.47 -5.61 7.74
C VAL A 51 2.56 -6.48 7.11
N SER A 52 3.53 -6.93 7.91
CA SER A 52 4.50 -7.92 7.44
C SER A 52 3.89 -9.32 7.38
N LYS A 53 4.52 -10.21 6.61
CA LYS A 53 4.13 -11.63 6.53
C LYS A 53 4.18 -12.31 7.90
N GLU A 54 5.16 -11.95 8.73
CA GLU A 54 5.37 -12.46 10.07
C GLU A 54 4.23 -12.04 11.00
N LEU A 55 3.78 -10.79 10.91
CA LEU A 55 2.63 -10.31 11.70
C LEU A 55 1.32 -10.98 11.29
N VAL A 56 1.13 -11.27 10.00
CA VAL A 56 -0.02 -12.06 9.55
C VAL A 56 0.03 -13.46 10.14
N ARG A 57 1.18 -14.14 10.08
CA ARG A 57 1.37 -15.48 10.67
C ARG A 57 1.11 -15.48 12.18
N LEU A 58 1.65 -14.50 12.89
CA LEU A 58 1.40 -14.31 14.32
C LEU A 58 -0.10 -14.13 14.60
N GLY A 59 -0.77 -13.25 13.86
CA GLY A 59 -2.20 -13.02 14.04
C GLY A 59 -3.03 -14.28 13.77
N MET A 60 -2.73 -15.01 12.68
CA MET A 60 -3.37 -16.28 12.38
C MET A 60 -3.17 -17.33 13.48
N TYR A 61 -1.97 -17.38 14.08
CA TYR A 61 -1.72 -18.25 15.22
C TYR A 61 -2.55 -17.85 16.45
N LEU A 62 -2.54 -16.55 16.80
CA LEU A 62 -3.26 -16.02 17.96
C LEU A 62 -4.79 -16.13 17.83
N LEU A 63 -5.34 -16.14 16.61
CA LEU A 63 -6.78 -16.34 16.37
C LEU A 63 -7.30 -17.69 16.89
N ASN A 64 -6.43 -18.68 17.10
CA ASN A 64 -6.82 -19.97 17.70
C ASN A 64 -7.06 -19.87 19.22
N TYR A 65 -6.60 -18.79 19.86
CA TYR A 65 -6.58 -18.64 21.31
C TYR A 65 -7.27 -17.36 21.81
N LEU A 66 -7.36 -16.32 20.98
CA LEU A 66 -7.87 -15.00 21.35
C LEU A 66 -8.99 -14.53 20.42
N PRO A 67 -9.94 -13.72 20.91
CA PRO A 67 -10.94 -13.10 20.05
C PRO A 67 -10.30 -12.17 19.01
N CYS A 68 -10.87 -12.14 17.82
CA CYS A 68 -10.35 -11.41 16.66
C CYS A 68 -10.02 -9.92 16.93
N THR A 69 -10.83 -9.24 17.75
CA THR A 69 -10.60 -7.83 18.13
C THR A 69 -9.33 -7.63 18.96
N TYR A 70 -8.96 -8.59 19.81
CA TYR A 70 -7.71 -8.55 20.57
C TYR A 70 -6.51 -8.86 19.67
N VAL A 71 -6.63 -9.85 18.79
CA VAL A 71 -5.60 -10.16 17.79
C VAL A 71 -5.30 -8.94 16.92
N ASP A 72 -6.34 -8.25 16.45
CA ASP A 72 -6.20 -7.02 15.67
C ASP A 72 -5.43 -5.94 16.45
N LYS A 73 -5.73 -5.73 17.73
CA LYS A 73 -4.99 -4.76 18.56
C LYS A 73 -3.51 -5.11 18.67
N VAL A 74 -3.18 -6.38 18.92
CA VAL A 74 -1.80 -6.86 19.01
C VAL A 74 -1.06 -6.64 17.69
N VAL A 75 -1.66 -7.04 16.57
CA VAL A 75 -1.07 -6.89 15.23
C VAL A 75 -0.89 -5.42 14.87
N LEU A 76 -1.85 -4.55 15.18
CA LEU A 76 -1.77 -3.12 14.90
C LEU A 76 -0.72 -2.41 15.77
N MET A 77 -0.53 -2.85 17.01
CA MET A 77 0.53 -2.37 17.90
C MET A 77 1.90 -2.71 17.31
N PHE A 78 2.15 -3.98 16.96
CA PHE A 78 3.42 -4.37 16.35
C PHE A 78 3.64 -3.74 14.97
N SER A 79 2.60 -3.62 14.14
CA SER A 79 2.67 -2.91 12.86
C SER A 79 3.06 -1.44 13.06
N LYS A 80 2.53 -0.76 14.09
CA LYS A 80 2.93 0.61 14.42
C LYS A 80 4.38 0.69 14.91
N LEU A 81 4.87 -0.31 15.66
CA LEU A 81 6.28 -0.36 16.07
C LEU A 81 7.22 -0.57 14.89
N LEU A 82 6.83 -1.43 13.94
CA LEU A 82 7.65 -1.77 12.77
C LEU A 82 7.70 -0.65 11.73
N TYR A 83 6.56 -0.02 11.45
CA TYR A 83 6.42 0.93 10.34
C TYR A 83 6.25 2.39 10.77
N GLY A 84 6.04 2.65 12.06
CA GLY A 84 5.67 3.98 12.55
C GLY A 84 4.27 4.41 12.09
N ASP A 85 4.08 5.72 11.96
CA ASP A 85 2.85 6.31 11.45
C ASP A 85 2.89 6.50 9.94
N LEU A 86 2.27 5.56 9.22
CA LEU A 86 2.12 5.63 7.77
C LEU A 86 1.15 6.72 7.29
N GLY A 87 0.36 7.30 8.21
CA GLY A 87 -0.52 8.42 7.91
C GLY A 87 0.24 9.66 7.44
N ALA A 88 1.46 9.87 7.95
CA ALA A 88 2.36 10.93 7.52
C ALA A 88 2.78 10.82 6.04
N PHE A 89 2.67 9.61 5.47
CA PHE A 89 2.96 9.32 4.06
C PHE A 89 1.70 9.12 3.22
N GLY A 90 0.53 9.51 3.74
CA GLY A 90 -0.75 9.40 3.02
C GLY A 90 -1.40 8.01 3.04
N ILE A 91 -0.85 7.04 3.77
CA ILE A 91 -1.45 5.71 3.94
C ILE A 91 -2.23 5.68 5.26
N ARG A 92 -3.55 5.79 5.16
CA ARG A 92 -4.45 5.74 6.31
C ARG A 92 -4.93 4.32 6.58
N ARG A 93 -5.11 3.98 7.86
CA ARG A 93 -5.66 2.68 8.28
C ARG A 93 -7.20 2.73 8.31
N PRO A 94 -7.90 1.65 7.91
CA PRO A 94 -9.32 1.46 8.19
C PRO A 94 -9.62 1.48 9.69
N SER A 95 -10.87 1.80 10.07
CA SER A 95 -11.31 1.84 11.46
C SER A 95 -11.39 0.46 12.12
N LYS A 96 -11.74 -0.59 11.35
CA LYS A 96 -11.70 -2.00 11.79
C LYS A 96 -10.31 -2.57 11.58
N GLY A 97 -9.85 -3.46 12.45
CA GLY A 97 -8.54 -4.10 12.33
C GLY A 97 -8.43 -5.09 11.16
N PRO A 98 -7.21 -5.52 10.81
CA PRO A 98 -6.94 -6.26 9.57
C PRO A 98 -7.69 -7.60 9.45
N PHE A 99 -7.80 -8.36 10.54
CA PHE A 99 -8.49 -9.65 10.53
C PHE A 99 -10.00 -9.47 10.60
N LEU A 100 -10.50 -8.53 11.40
CA LEU A 100 -11.94 -8.24 11.46
C LEU A 100 -12.45 -7.72 10.12
N LEU A 101 -11.71 -6.79 9.50
CA LEU A 101 -12.04 -6.23 8.19
C LEU A 101 -12.10 -7.34 7.12
N LYS A 102 -11.11 -8.24 7.11
CA LYS A 102 -11.10 -9.39 6.19
C LYS A 102 -12.31 -10.29 6.40
N ARG A 103 -12.66 -10.61 7.65
CA ARG A 103 -13.78 -11.49 7.99
C ARG A 103 -15.12 -10.91 7.52
N GLU A 104 -15.31 -9.59 7.63
CA GLU A 104 -16.59 -8.94 7.32
C GLU A 104 -16.74 -8.51 5.86
N THR A 105 -15.63 -8.16 5.19
CA THR A 105 -15.68 -7.54 3.85
C THR A 105 -14.90 -8.31 2.79
N GLY A 106 -14.18 -9.37 3.17
CA GLY A 106 -13.24 -10.09 2.30
C GLY A 106 -11.94 -9.31 2.01
N ARG A 107 -11.84 -8.03 2.39
CA ARG A 107 -10.65 -7.20 2.13
C ARG A 107 -9.50 -7.61 3.05
N SER A 108 -8.52 -8.29 2.48
CA SER A 108 -7.29 -8.66 3.18
C SER A 108 -6.37 -7.44 3.37
N PRO A 109 -5.53 -7.42 4.43
CA PRO A 109 -4.48 -6.43 4.53
C PRO A 109 -3.45 -6.62 3.40
N VAL A 110 -2.69 -5.56 3.12
CA VAL A 110 -1.52 -5.62 2.27
C VAL A 110 -0.37 -6.25 3.04
N ILE A 111 0.25 -7.26 2.45
CA ILE A 111 1.49 -7.85 2.94
C ILE A 111 2.64 -7.06 2.33
N ASP A 112 3.39 -6.35 3.17
CA ASP A 112 4.54 -5.57 2.72
C ASP A 112 5.69 -6.49 2.30
N VAL A 113 6.23 -6.25 1.10
CA VAL A 113 7.39 -6.93 0.53
C VAL A 113 8.65 -6.05 0.50
N GLY A 114 8.58 -4.86 1.09
CA GLY A 114 9.64 -3.84 1.07
C GLY A 114 9.17 -2.48 0.51
N THR A 115 7.94 -2.40 0.01
CA THR A 115 7.33 -1.19 -0.52
C THR A 115 7.31 -0.07 0.52
N ILE A 116 6.99 -0.38 1.78
CA ILE A 116 6.94 0.64 2.84
C ILE A 116 8.31 1.28 3.07
N SER A 117 9.38 0.49 3.06
CA SER A 117 10.74 1.04 3.20
C SER A 117 11.04 2.04 2.08
N ARG A 118 10.62 1.75 0.84
CA ARG A 118 10.78 2.64 -0.32
C ARG A 118 9.92 3.89 -0.25
N ILE A 119 8.75 3.82 0.39
CA ILE A 119 7.90 4.98 0.63
C ILE A 119 8.54 5.89 1.70
N ILE A 120 9.06 5.30 2.77
CA ILE A 120 9.73 6.04 3.85
C ILE A 120 11.01 6.72 3.34
N SER A 121 11.80 6.05 2.50
CA SER A 121 12.97 6.64 1.83
C SER A 121 12.62 7.67 0.75
N LYS A 122 11.33 7.80 0.40
CA LYS A 122 10.79 8.65 -0.69
C LYS A 122 11.19 8.20 -2.10
N ASP A 123 11.71 6.97 -2.27
CA ASP A 123 11.92 6.37 -3.58
C ASP A 123 10.58 6.09 -4.30
N ILE A 124 9.51 5.83 -3.53
CA ILE A 124 8.14 5.74 -4.04
C ILE A 124 7.32 6.87 -3.44
N LYS A 125 6.76 7.73 -4.30
CA LYS A 125 5.88 8.83 -3.88
C LYS A 125 4.44 8.34 -3.71
N VAL A 126 3.81 8.64 -2.57
CA VAL A 126 2.37 8.43 -2.38
C VAL A 126 1.62 9.69 -2.80
N ASN A 127 0.69 9.57 -3.75
CA ASN A 127 -0.22 10.63 -4.15
C ASN A 127 -1.60 10.37 -3.56
N LEU A 128 -2.19 11.41 -2.96
CA LEU A 128 -3.56 11.34 -2.48
C LEU A 128 -4.53 11.63 -3.63
N VAL A 129 -5.73 11.05 -3.59
CA VAL A 129 -6.71 11.17 -4.70
C VAL A 129 -7.04 12.63 -5.02
N HIS A 130 -7.12 13.50 -4.01
CA HIS A 130 -7.40 14.91 -4.23
C HIS A 130 -6.27 15.63 -4.98
N GLU A 131 -5.02 15.17 -4.88
CA GLU A 131 -3.88 15.75 -5.60
C GLU A 131 -3.90 15.40 -7.08
N LEU A 132 -4.47 14.26 -7.46
CA LEU A 132 -4.59 13.83 -8.87
C LEU A 132 -5.63 14.63 -9.64
N ILE A 133 -6.69 15.10 -8.97
CA ILE A 133 -7.70 15.96 -9.59
C ILE A 133 -7.03 17.25 -10.11
N ASN A 134 -6.06 17.78 -9.37
CA ASN A 134 -5.32 18.98 -9.77
C ASN A 134 -4.34 18.73 -10.94
N LEU A 135 -3.77 17.52 -11.04
CA LEU A 135 -2.90 17.17 -12.17
C LEU A 135 -3.65 17.12 -13.51
N ASN A 136 -4.91 16.66 -13.49
CA ASN A 136 -5.75 16.62 -14.70
C ASN A 136 -6.24 18.01 -15.14
N ILE A 137 -6.37 18.96 -14.22
CA ILE A 137 -6.75 20.34 -14.55
C ILE A 137 -5.57 21.06 -15.22
N ASN A 138 -4.34 20.86 -14.74
CA ASN A 138 -3.15 21.52 -15.28
C ASN A 138 -2.65 20.93 -16.61
N SER A 139 -2.94 19.66 -16.91
CA SER A 139 -2.67 19.07 -18.23
C SER A 139 -3.71 19.47 -19.29
N GLY A 140 -4.91 19.89 -18.87
CA GLY A 140 -5.96 20.41 -19.75
C GLY A 140 -5.79 21.89 -20.13
N LEU A 141 -4.98 22.66 -19.38
CA LEU A 141 -4.71 24.09 -19.63
C LEU A 141 -3.47 24.36 -20.51
N ASN A 142 -2.73 23.31 -20.90
CA ASN A 142 -1.53 23.42 -21.74
C ASN A 142 -1.73 22.86 -23.16
N ASN A 143 -2.98 22.72 -23.62
CA ASN A 143 -3.32 22.24 -24.96
C ASN A 143 -4.15 23.25 -25.78
N ASP A 144 -4.07 24.55 -25.45
CA ASP A 144 -4.63 25.65 -26.25
C ASP A 144 -3.51 26.53 -26.82
#